data_AF-A0A3E0X1C9-F1
#
_entry.id   AF-A0A3E0X1C9-F1
#
_cell.length_a   1.000
_cell.length_b   1.000
_cell.length_c   1.000
_cell.angle_alpha   90.00
_cell.angle_beta   90.00
_cell.angle_gamma   90.00
#
_symmetry.space_group_name_H-M   'P 1'
#
loop_
_entity.id
_entity.type
_entity.pdbx_description
1 polymer ?
#
loop_
_entity_poly.entity_id
_entity_poly.type
_entity_poly.pdbx_seq_one_letter_code
_entity_poly.pdbx_strand_id
1 'polypeptide(L)'
;MAELILEPTAKAAWQRLVKEAAVRSSRDLDEAKESYLVFLLMRYLQRPDLVRSILALRFLHASLANRRERGEGMQEVGDQCLIYAGLFPEQARRAELR
;
A
#
# COMPACT_ATOMS: atom_id res chain seq x y z
N MET A 1 -24.73 8.40 -11.68
CA MET A 1 -24.81 7.05 -11.08
C MET A 1 -23.51 6.35 -11.40
N ALA A 2 -22.80 5.82 -10.41
CA ALA A 2 -21.57 5.08 -10.67
C ALA A 2 -21.96 3.72 -11.26
N GLU A 3 -21.45 3.41 -12.46
CA GLU A 3 -21.63 2.10 -13.08
C GLU A 3 -20.94 1.05 -12.21
N LEU A 4 -21.70 0.05 -11.74
CA LEU A 4 -21.12 -1.04 -10.95
C LEU A 4 -20.39 -1.98 -11.91
N ILE A 5 -19.08 -1.80 -12.02
CA ILE A 5 -18.24 -2.69 -12.83
C ILE A 5 -17.90 -3.92 -12.00
N LEU A 6 -18.49 -5.06 -12.39
CA LEU A 6 -18.28 -6.36 -11.75
C LEU A 6 -17.21 -7.13 -12.51
N GLU A 7 -16.08 -7.36 -11.84
CA GLU A 7 -15.05 -8.25 -12.36
C GLU A 7 -15.28 -9.69 -11.89
N PRO A 8 -14.86 -10.70 -12.67
CA PRO A 8 -15.10 -12.10 -12.34
C PRO A 8 -14.36 -12.57 -11.07
N THR A 9 -13.33 -11.84 -10.63
CA THR A 9 -12.60 -12.14 -9.40
C THR A 9 -12.22 -10.86 -8.66
N ALA A 10 -12.04 -10.95 -7.33
CA ALA A 10 -11.53 -9.84 -6.53
C ALA A 10 -10.17 -9.33 -7.05
N LYS A 11 -9.28 -10.23 -7.47
CA LYS A 11 -7.99 -9.87 -8.05
C LYS A 11 -8.16 -9.01 -9.31
N ALA A 12 -9.05 -9.40 -10.22
CA ALA A 12 -9.32 -8.63 -11.44
C ALA A 12 -9.90 -7.24 -11.12
N ALA A 13 -10.78 -7.12 -10.12
CA ALA A 13 -11.27 -5.84 -9.62
C ALA A 13 -10.13 -4.93 -9.13
N TRP A 14 -9.20 -5.47 -8.34
CA TRP A 14 -8.03 -4.72 -7.88
C TRP A 14 -7.07 -4.36 -9.02
N GLN A 15 -6.82 -5.27 -9.96
CA GLN A 15 -5.98 -5.00 -11.13
C GLN A 15 -6.54 -3.84 -11.96
N ARG A 16 -7.85 -3.85 -12.24
CA ARG A 16 -8.49 -2.75 -12.97
C ARG A 16 -8.35 -1.43 -12.21
N LEU A 17 -8.63 -1.43 -10.90
CA LEU A 17 -8.54 -0.23 -10.06
C LEU A 17 -7.11 0.35 -10.03
N VAL A 18 -6.09 -0.51 -9.89
CA VAL A 18 -4.68 -0.09 -9.90
C VAL A 18 -4.29 0.50 -11.26
N LYS A 19 -4.70 -0.13 -12.37
CA LYS A 19 -4.45 0.39 -13.73
C LYS A 19 -5.12 1.74 -13.97
N GLU A 20 -6.37 1.90 -13.56
CA GLU A 20 -7.09 3.17 -13.66
C GLU A 20 -6.41 4.28 -12.84
N ALA A 21 -5.98 3.95 -11.62
CA ALA A 21 -5.23 4.89 -10.78
C ALA A 21 -3.87 5.27 -11.41
N ALA A 22 -3.17 4.33 -12.04
CA ALA A 22 -1.92 4.56 -12.75
C ALA A 22 -2.09 5.60 -13.86
N VAL A 23 -3.10 5.38 -14.72
CA VAL A 23 -3.45 6.27 -15.84
C VAL A 23 -3.81 7.65 -15.32
N ARG A 24 -4.68 7.74 -14.30
CA ARG A 24 -5.11 9.01 -13.70
C ARG A 24 -3.97 9.77 -13.02
N SER A 25 -2.96 9.06 -12.54
CA SER A 25 -1.79 9.65 -11.88
C SER A 25 -0.64 9.91 -12.86
N SER A 26 -0.82 9.62 -14.14
CA SER A 26 0.23 9.68 -15.18
C SER A 26 1.51 8.94 -14.76
N ARG A 27 1.34 7.79 -14.07
CA ARG A 27 2.45 6.94 -13.62
C ARG A 27 2.44 5.65 -14.44
N ASP A 28 3.61 5.29 -14.95
CA ASP A 28 3.83 3.97 -15.52
C ASP A 28 4.16 2.98 -14.39
N LEU A 29 3.40 1.90 -14.34
CA LEU A 29 3.57 0.82 -13.39
C LEU A 29 3.98 -0.42 -14.18
N ASP A 30 5.24 -0.81 -14.04
CA ASP A 30 5.68 -2.10 -14.57
C ASP A 30 4.91 -3.25 -13.90
N GLU A 31 5.00 -4.43 -14.51
CA GLU A 31 4.26 -5.62 -14.07
C GLU A 31 4.53 -5.99 -12.60
N ALA A 32 5.78 -5.80 -12.15
CA ALA A 32 6.18 -6.11 -10.79
C ALA A 32 5.52 -5.17 -9.78
N LYS A 33 5.53 -3.86 -10.05
CA LYS A 33 4.90 -2.85 -9.19
C LYS A 33 3.38 -2.94 -9.22
N GLU A 34 2.78 -3.19 -10.38
CA GLU A 34 1.33 -3.41 -10.49
C GLU A 34 0.90 -4.61 -9.64
N SER A 35 1.57 -5.75 -9.84
CA SER A 35 1.28 -6.97 -9.08
C SER A 35 1.45 -6.74 -7.58
N TYR A 36 2.52 -6.05 -7.20
CA TYR A 36 2.79 -5.71 -5.80
C TYR A 36 1.64 -4.91 -5.17
N LEU A 37 1.20 -3.83 -5.82
CA LEU A 37 0.10 -2.99 -5.33
C LEU A 37 -1.21 -3.76 -5.22
N VAL A 38 -1.53 -4.60 -6.21
CA VAL A 38 -2.73 -5.43 -6.20
C VAL A 38 -2.74 -6.35 -4.97
N PHE A 39 -1.66 -7.09 -4.74
CA PHE A 39 -1.57 -8.00 -3.58
C PHE A 39 -1.51 -7.25 -2.25
N LEU A 40 -0.84 -6.10 -2.21
CA LEU A 40 -0.78 -5.24 -1.04
C LEU A 40 -2.18 -4.76 -0.65
N LEU A 41 -2.94 -4.21 -1.59
CA LEU A 41 -4.31 -3.73 -1.33
C LEU A 41 -5.24 -4.87 -0.91
N MET A 42 -5.17 -6.01 -1.61
CA MET A 42 -5.93 -7.21 -1.25
C MET A 42 -5.65 -7.68 0.18
N ARG A 43 -4.37 -7.71 0.60
CA ARG A 43 -3.95 -8.15 1.94
C ARG A 43 -4.41 -7.17 3.02
N TYR A 44 -4.32 -5.87 2.77
CA TYR A 44 -4.61 -4.85 3.78
C TYR A 44 -6.12 -4.65 4.02
N LEU A 45 -6.97 -4.83 3.00
CA LEU A 45 -8.42 -4.80 3.22
C LEU A 45 -8.96 -5.96 4.05
N GLN A 46 -8.19 -7.04 4.17
CA GLN A 46 -8.54 -8.18 5.04
C GLN A 46 -7.98 -8.03 6.47
N ARG A 47 -7.21 -6.97 6.76
CA ARG A 47 -6.54 -6.77 8.04
C ARG A 47 -6.72 -5.34 8.57
N PRO A 48 -7.91 -5.00 9.08
CA PRO A 48 -8.20 -3.64 9.57
C PRO A 48 -7.27 -3.21 10.72
N ASP A 49 -6.75 -4.16 11.51
CA ASP A 49 -5.83 -3.89 12.62
C ASP A 49 -4.49 -3.31 12.19
N LEU A 50 -4.10 -3.50 10.92
CA LEU A 50 -2.86 -2.91 10.41
C LEU A 50 -2.92 -1.37 10.42
N VAL A 51 -4.10 -0.76 10.31
CA VAL A 51 -4.26 0.71 10.37
C VAL A 51 -4.28 1.24 11.81
N ARG A 52 -4.18 0.37 12.82
CA ARG A 52 -4.11 0.79 14.25
C ARG A 52 -2.70 0.86 14.80
N SER A 53 -1.69 0.47 14.03
CA SER A 53 -0.32 0.39 14.56
C SER A 53 0.43 1.71 14.55
N ILE A 54 1.15 1.99 15.63
CA ILE A 54 2.07 3.13 15.72
C ILE A 54 3.30 2.83 14.84
N LEU A 55 3.34 3.45 13.65
CA LEU A 55 4.38 3.22 12.63
C LEU A 55 5.81 3.40 13.16
N ALA A 56 6.04 4.44 13.97
CA ALA A 56 7.35 4.73 14.54
C ALA A 56 7.87 3.59 15.44
N LEU A 57 7.00 2.99 16.26
CA LEU A 57 7.38 1.85 17.10
C LEU A 57 7.68 0.61 16.27
N ARG A 58 6.88 0.35 15.21
CA ARG A 58 7.15 -0.77 14.29
C ARG A 58 8.45 -0.60 13.55
N PHE A 59 8.74 0.60 13.06
CA PHE A 59 10.01 0.92 12.44
C PHE A 59 11.18 0.68 13.40
N LEU A 60 11.08 1.14 14.65
CA LEU A 60 12.11 0.92 15.65
C LEU A 60 12.31 -0.58 15.94
N HIS A 61 11.23 -1.34 16.14
CA HIS A 61 11.32 -2.78 16.39
C HIS A 61 11.93 -3.52 15.20
N ALA A 62 11.49 -3.21 13.97
CA ALA A 62 12.06 -3.80 12.76
C ALA A 62 13.55 -3.43 12.60
N SER A 63 13.95 -2.20 12.96
CA SER A 63 15.35 -1.75 12.92
C SER A 63 16.24 -2.57 13.83
N LEU A 64 15.74 -2.85 15.04
CA LEU A 64 16.47 -3.58 16.07
C LEU A 64 16.42 -5.11 15.89
N ALA A 65 15.51 -5.62 15.05
CA ALA A 65 15.37 -7.05 14.79
C ALA A 65 16.62 -7.67 14.11
N ASN A 66 16.73 -8.99 14.18
CA ASN A 66 17.84 -9.73 13.55
C ASN A 66 17.79 -9.63 12.02
N ARG A 67 18.91 -9.90 11.35
CA ARG A 67 19.10 -9.62 9.90
C ARG A 67 17.98 -10.19 8.99
N ARG A 68 17.43 -11.35 9.33
CA ARG A 68 16.32 -11.99 8.59
C ARG A 68 14.97 -11.31 8.83
N GLU A 69 14.63 -11.11 10.10
CA GLU A 69 13.36 -10.48 10.52
C GLU A 69 13.30 -8.98 10.19
N ARG A 70 14.47 -8.32 10.12
CA ARG A 70 14.60 -6.93 9.74
C ARG A 70 14.05 -6.67 8.34
N GLY A 71 14.35 -7.54 7.38
CA GLY A 71 13.89 -7.38 6.00
C GLY A 71 12.36 -7.42 5.90
N GLU A 72 11.75 -8.46 6.48
CA GLU A 72 10.30 -8.63 6.53
C GLU A 72 9.63 -7.48 7.30
N GLY A 73 10.17 -7.12 8.47
CA GLY A 73 9.67 -6.02 9.29
C GLY A 73 9.74 -4.66 8.58
N MET A 74 10.82 -4.38 7.85
CA MET A 74 10.93 -3.14 7.07
C MET A 74 9.99 -3.11 5.88
N GLN A 75 9.82 -4.24 5.20
CA GLN A 75 8.86 -4.33 4.10
C GLN A 75 7.45 -4.05 4.61
N GLU A 76 7.07 -4.66 5.74
CA GLU A 76 5.76 -4.39 6.35
C GLU A 76 5.59 -2.91 6.72
N VAL A 77 6.57 -2.29 7.36
CA VAL A 77 6.54 -0.86 7.69
C VAL A 77 6.37 -0.02 6.42
N GLY A 78 7.12 -0.33 5.36
CA GLY A 78 7.01 0.34 4.06
C GLY A 78 5.62 0.22 3.45
N ASP A 79 5.01 -0.97 3.51
CA ASP A 79 3.67 -1.23 2.99
C ASP A 79 2.61 -0.39 3.71
N GLN A 80 2.75 -0.26 5.02
CA GLN A 80 1.86 0.59 5.79
C GLN A 80 2.01 2.05 5.45
N CYS A 81 3.26 2.53 5.38
CA CYS A 81 3.54 3.92 5.00
C CYS A 81 2.91 4.23 3.63
N LEU A 82 2.98 3.31 2.68
CA LEU A 82 2.36 3.46 1.36
C LEU A 82 0.83 3.60 1.45
N ILE A 83 0.17 2.75 2.23
CA ILE A 83 -1.29 2.84 2.47
C ILE A 83 -1.66 4.17 3.12
N TYR A 84 -0.94 4.57 4.18
CA TYR A 84 -1.20 5.84 4.86
C TYR A 84 -0.99 7.05 3.94
N ALA A 85 0.07 7.05 3.13
CA ALA A 85 0.31 8.12 2.17
C ALA A 85 -0.81 8.21 1.11
N GLY A 86 -1.35 7.07 0.68
CA GLY A 86 -2.50 7.01 -0.22
C GLY A 86 -3.82 7.49 0.41
N LEU A 87 -4.06 7.16 1.68
CA LEU A 87 -5.28 7.55 2.40
C LEU A 87 -5.26 9.01 2.87
N PHE A 88 -4.08 9.54 3.22
CA PHE A 88 -3.88 10.89 3.73
C PHE A 88 -2.84 11.67 2.90
N PRO A 89 -3.09 11.88 1.59
CA PRO A 89 -2.09 12.44 0.67
C PRO A 89 -1.63 13.85 1.07
N GLU A 90 -2.52 14.65 1.66
CA GLU A 90 -2.17 16.00 2.14
C GLU A 90 -1.21 15.98 3.34
N GLN A 91 -1.26 14.94 4.16
CA GLN A 91 -0.28 14.77 5.25
C GLN A 91 1.07 14.31 4.71
N ALA A 92 1.07 13.39 3.73
CA ALA A 92 2.29 12.95 3.07
C ALA A 92 3.01 14.11 2.37
N ARG A 93 2.28 14.94 1.62
CA ARG A 93 2.85 16.12 0.93
C ARG A 93 3.47 17.14 1.91
N ARG A 94 2.89 17.30 3.11
CA ARG A 94 3.46 18.16 4.16
C ARG A 94 4.75 17.61 4.75
N ALA A 95 4.94 16.29 4.74
CA ALA A 95 6.16 15.66 5.23
C ALA A 95 7.33 15.83 4.26
N GLU A 96 7.09 15.88 2.94
CA GLU A 96 8.12 16.15 1.92
C GLU A 96 8.62 17.61 1.93
N LEU A 97 7.86 18.55 2.49
CA LEU A 97 8.21 19.97 2.55
C LEU A 97 9.03 20.35 3.81
N ARG A 98 9.48 19.38 4.61
CA ARG A 98 10.33 19.56 5.79
C ARG A 98 11.71 18.97 5.55
#